data_AF-A0AAW0WWL6-F1
#
_entry.id   AF-A0AAW0WWL6-F1
#
_cell.length_a   1.000
_cell.length_b   1.000
_cell.length_c   1.000
_cell.angle_alpha   90.00
_cell.angle_beta   90.00
_cell.angle_gamma   90.00
#
_symmetry.space_group_name_H-M   'P 1'
#
loop_
_entity.id
_entity.type
_entity.pdbx_description
1 polymer ?
#
loop_
_entity_poly.entity_id
_entity_poly.type
_entity_poly.pdbx_seq_one_letter_code
_entity_poly.pdbx_strand_id
1 'polypeptide(L)'
;MVHYADHHQLAVADIPGLIEGAHKNRGLGITFLRHIERCSCLLYVLDTSQPRPWDQLHVLMHELEQYQRGLSKRPHAVVANKMDLPEAKENLKELAMHIDLPLAPVSAKMGGQLGPLLALLRLLIDHKAEHGISPAAISPTPLR
;
A
#
# COMPACT_ATOMS: atom_id res chain seq x y z
N MET A 1 -10.14 -7.39 -12.42
CA MET A 1 -9.33 -6.60 -13.37
C MET A 1 -9.83 -5.17 -13.33
N VAL A 2 -8.92 -4.20 -13.19
CA VAL A 2 -9.22 -2.76 -13.27
C VAL A 2 -8.92 -2.29 -14.69
N HIS A 3 -9.87 -1.62 -15.32
CA HIS A 3 -9.76 -1.12 -16.70
C HIS A 3 -9.66 0.40 -16.69
N TYR A 4 -8.64 0.93 -17.35
CA TYR A 4 -8.47 2.37 -17.57
C TYR A 4 -8.97 2.77 -18.96
N ALA A 5 -9.29 4.05 -19.14
CA ALA A 5 -9.81 4.58 -20.40
C ALA A 5 -8.80 4.50 -21.55
N ASP A 6 -7.51 4.44 -21.26
CA ASP A 6 -6.41 4.28 -22.21
C ASP A 6 -6.13 2.81 -22.57
N HIS A 7 -7.10 1.92 -22.33
CA HIS A 7 -7.02 0.46 -22.51
C HIS A 7 -5.98 -0.26 -21.62
N HIS A 8 -5.35 0.44 -20.66
CA HIS A 8 -4.48 -0.20 -19.70
C HIS A 8 -5.30 -1.08 -18.74
N GLN A 9 -4.78 -2.26 -18.42
CA GLN A 9 -5.43 -3.22 -17.53
C GLN A 9 -4.52 -3.56 -16.35
N LEU A 10 -5.09 -3.55 -15.15
CA LEU A 10 -4.37 -3.94 -13.94
C LEU A 10 -5.07 -5.11 -13.24
N ALA A 11 -4.30 -6.15 -13.00
CA ALA A 11 -4.69 -7.24 -12.11
C ALA A 11 -4.47 -6.82 -10.66
N VAL A 12 -5.52 -6.89 -9.85
CA VAL A 12 -5.45 -6.72 -8.40
C VAL A 12 -5.58 -8.10 -7.78
N ALA A 13 -4.66 -8.45 -6.89
CA ALA A 13 -4.77 -9.60 -6.03
C ALA A 13 -4.88 -9.10 -4.59
N ASP A 14 -5.84 -9.64 -3.84
CA ASP A 14 -5.90 -9.39 -2.41
C ASP A 14 -4.87 -10.26 -1.70
N ILE A 15 -4.23 -9.68 -0.69
CA ILE A 15 -3.18 -10.31 0.10
C ILE A 15 -3.73 -10.49 1.54
N PRO A 16 -4.52 -11.55 1.83
CA PRO A 16 -4.85 -11.93 3.20
C PRO A 16 -3.60 -12.28 4.02
N GLY A 17 -3.43 -11.62 5.17
CA GLY A 17 -2.63 -12.20 6.25
C GLY A 17 -1.12 -11.95 6.21
N LEU A 18 -0.68 -10.69 6.09
CA LEU A 18 0.55 -10.25 6.77
C LEU A 18 0.14 -9.85 8.20
N ILE A 19 -0.30 -10.82 9.00
CA ILE A 19 -0.70 -10.58 10.38
C ILE A 19 0.21 -11.46 11.23
N GLU A 20 0.62 -10.94 12.40
CA GLU A 20 1.47 -11.63 13.37
C GLU A 20 1.11 -13.13 13.49
N GLY A 21 2.07 -13.98 13.10
CA GLY A 21 1.93 -15.43 13.19
C GLY A 21 1.53 -16.15 11.90
N ALA A 22 1.33 -15.45 10.77
CA ALA A 22 1.18 -16.11 9.45
C ALA A 22 2.43 -16.92 9.04
N HIS A 23 3.61 -16.56 9.56
CA HIS A 23 4.84 -17.32 9.42
C HIS A 23 4.87 -18.61 10.27
N LYS A 24 3.99 -18.76 11.27
CA LYS A 24 4.09 -19.84 12.28
C LYS A 24 3.37 -21.12 11.94
N ASN A 25 2.33 -21.21 11.10
CA ASN A 25 1.75 -22.52 10.77
C ASN A 25 0.69 -22.54 9.64
N ARG A 26 0.82 -23.55 8.75
CA ARG A 26 -0.16 -24.15 7.81
C ARG A 26 -0.32 -23.52 6.41
N GLY A 27 0.55 -23.92 5.48
CA GLY A 27 0.18 -24.21 4.08
C GLY A 27 -0.15 -23.06 3.12
N LEU A 28 -0.41 -21.85 3.61
CA LEU A 28 -0.77 -20.69 2.77
C LEU A 28 0.45 -19.88 2.30
N GLY A 29 1.61 -19.99 2.96
CA GLY A 29 2.76 -19.08 2.77
C GLY A 29 3.41 -19.10 1.38
N ILE A 30 3.87 -20.23 0.85
CA ILE A 30 4.75 -20.21 -0.35
C ILE A 30 4.01 -19.85 -1.64
N THR A 31 2.78 -20.33 -1.85
CA THR A 31 2.03 -20.04 -3.10
C THR A 31 1.52 -18.62 -3.10
N PHE A 32 1.07 -18.13 -1.96
CA PHE A 32 0.59 -16.77 -1.79
C PHE A 32 1.69 -15.72 -1.93
N LEU A 33 2.84 -15.97 -1.31
CA LEU A 33 3.95 -15.02 -1.32
C LEU A 33 4.64 -14.95 -2.68
N ARG A 34 4.63 -16.05 -3.46
CA ARG A 34 4.97 -16.02 -4.90
C ARG A 34 4.09 -15.07 -5.71
N HIS A 35 2.86 -14.78 -5.29
CA HIS A 35 2.05 -13.76 -5.96
C HIS A 35 2.57 -12.35 -5.66
N ILE A 36 2.98 -12.08 -4.41
CA ILE A 36 3.57 -10.79 -4.03
C ILE A 36 4.87 -10.52 -4.80
N GLU A 37 5.70 -11.54 -5.00
CA GLU A 37 6.92 -11.43 -5.81
C GLU A 37 6.66 -10.99 -7.26
N ARG A 38 5.47 -11.29 -7.79
CA ARG A 38 5.03 -10.91 -9.14
C ARG A 38 4.30 -9.56 -9.17
N CYS A 39 3.90 -9.03 -8.01
CA CYS A 39 3.22 -7.75 -7.93
C CYS A 39 4.18 -6.60 -8.29
N SER A 40 3.77 -5.78 -9.25
CA SER A 40 4.57 -4.62 -9.69
C SER A 40 4.64 -3.51 -8.66
N CYS A 41 3.61 -3.41 -7.82
CA CYS A 41 3.49 -2.46 -6.74
C CYS A 41 2.67 -3.09 -5.60
N LEU A 42 2.73 -2.47 -4.41
CA LEU A 42 1.99 -2.90 -3.23
C LEU A 42 1.06 -1.78 -2.73
N LEU A 43 -0.08 -2.15 -2.17
CA LEU A 43 -0.97 -1.22 -1.49
C LEU A 43 -1.13 -1.66 -0.04
N TYR A 44 -0.74 -0.81 0.89
CA TYR A 44 -0.96 -1.04 2.31
C TYR A 44 -2.31 -0.47 2.71
N VAL A 45 -3.28 -1.34 2.98
CA VAL A 45 -4.62 -0.93 3.41
C VAL A 45 -4.64 -0.80 4.92
N LEU A 46 -4.82 0.41 5.43
CA LEU A 46 -4.82 0.72 6.85
C LEU A 46 -6.22 1.09 7.33
N ASP A 47 -6.56 0.68 8.54
CA ASP A 47 -7.80 1.06 9.19
C ASP A 47 -7.63 2.42 9.88
N THR A 48 -8.14 3.49 9.27
CA THR A 48 -8.00 4.84 9.85
C THR A 48 -9.02 5.15 10.94
N SER A 49 -9.99 4.27 11.19
CA SER A 49 -10.86 4.46 12.37
C SER A 49 -10.16 4.11 13.68
N GLN A 50 -9.00 3.47 13.61
CA GLN A 50 -8.19 3.12 14.78
C GLN A 50 -7.08 4.16 14.99
N PRO A 51 -6.68 4.41 16.25
CA PRO A 51 -5.59 5.32 16.55
C PRO A 51 -4.26 4.76 16.02
N ARG A 52 -3.35 5.67 15.68
CA ARG A 52 -1.95 5.36 15.27
C ARG A 52 -1.84 4.40 14.07
N PRO A 53 -2.54 4.63 12.95
CA PRO A 53 -2.48 3.74 11.77
C PRO A 53 -1.06 3.61 11.17
N TRP A 54 -0.16 4.57 11.41
CA TRP A 54 1.24 4.48 10.97
C TRP A 54 2.01 3.34 11.68
N ASP A 55 1.66 2.99 12.91
CA ASP A 55 2.30 1.86 13.58
C ASP A 55 1.90 0.54 12.92
N GLN A 56 0.63 0.43 12.49
CA GLN A 56 0.17 -0.70 11.68
C GLN A 56 0.97 -0.81 10.37
N LEU A 57 1.23 0.31 9.70
CA LEU A 57 2.07 0.33 8.50
C LEU A 57 3.49 -0.19 8.78
N HIS A 58 4.14 0.29 9.84
CA HIS A 58 5.48 -0.15 10.22
C HIS A 58 5.54 -1.66 10.48
N VAL A 59 4.52 -2.21 11.18
CA VAL A 59 4.41 -3.66 11.40
C VAL A 59 4.31 -4.41 10.08
N LEU A 60 3.40 -4.00 9.17
CA LEU A 60 3.23 -4.63 7.87
C LEU A 60 4.49 -4.60 7.01
N MET A 61 5.20 -3.46 6.99
CA MET A 61 6.46 -3.33 6.27
C MET A 61 7.55 -4.21 6.87
N HIS A 62 7.64 -4.27 8.21
CA HIS A 62 8.59 -5.12 8.90
C HIS A 62 8.36 -6.60 8.59
N GLU A 63 7.11 -7.07 8.64
CA GLU A 63 6.77 -8.45 8.33
C GLU A 63 7.13 -8.84 6.89
N LEU A 64 6.89 -7.95 5.92
CA LEU A 64 7.32 -8.16 4.53
C LEU A 64 8.84 -8.29 4.40
N GLU A 65 9.61 -7.48 5.14
CA GLU A 65 11.07 -7.58 5.14
C GLU A 65 11.59 -8.83 5.84
N GLN A 66 10.93 -9.28 6.91
CA GLN A 66 11.25 -10.56 7.56
C GLN A 66 11.00 -11.75 6.63
N TYR A 67 9.98 -11.65 5.77
CA TYR A 67 9.72 -12.67 4.77
C TYR A 67 10.76 -12.66 3.65
N GLN A 68 10.94 -11.52 2.99
CA GLN A 68 11.90 -11.36 1.91
C GLN A 68 12.48 -9.95 1.93
N ARG A 69 13.79 -9.89 2.11
CA ARG A 69 14.51 -8.61 2.16
C ARG A 69 14.33 -7.83 0.85
N GLY A 70 13.95 -6.57 0.97
CA GLY A 70 13.70 -5.65 -0.13
C GLY A 70 12.28 -5.68 -0.68
N LEU A 71 11.39 -6.55 -0.18
CA LEU A 71 10.02 -6.64 -0.69
C LEU A 71 9.18 -5.41 -0.34
N SER A 72 9.39 -4.80 0.84
CA SER A 72 8.74 -3.55 1.23
C SER A 72 9.23 -2.35 0.41
N LYS A 73 10.40 -2.45 -0.23
CA LYS A 73 10.98 -1.39 -1.09
C LYS A 73 10.40 -1.33 -2.49
N ARG A 74 9.48 -2.23 -2.85
CA ARG A 74 8.75 -2.13 -4.12
C ARG A 74 7.95 -0.83 -4.15
N PRO A 75 7.62 -0.28 -5.33
CA PRO A 75 6.68 0.84 -5.42
C PRO A 75 5.43 0.55 -4.60
N HIS A 76 5.10 1.40 -3.64
CA HIS A 76 4.00 1.18 -2.74
C HIS A 76 3.30 2.47 -2.38
N ALA A 77 2.04 2.34 -1.97
CA ALA A 77 1.26 3.43 -1.45
C ALA A 77 0.34 2.95 -0.35
N VAL A 78 -0.23 3.90 0.39
CA VAL A 78 -1.12 3.65 1.50
C VAL A 78 -2.56 3.93 1.09
N VAL A 79 -3.46 3.04 1.50
CA VAL A 79 -4.91 3.18 1.35
C VAL A 79 -5.49 3.37 2.74
N ALA A 80 -5.89 4.60 3.05
CA ALA A 80 -6.56 4.94 4.30
C ALA A 80 -8.04 4.53 4.20
N ASN A 81 -8.38 3.37 4.75
CA ASN A 81 -9.73 2.81 4.67
C ASN A 81 -10.60 3.23 5.86
N LYS A 82 -11.91 3.04 5.71
CA LYS A 82 -12.98 3.38 6.67
C LYS A 82 -13.22 4.88 6.88
N MET A 83 -13.02 5.67 5.83
CA MET A 83 -13.27 7.12 5.84
C MET A 83 -14.74 7.53 6.09
N ASP A 84 -15.66 6.58 6.17
CA ASP A 84 -17.04 6.78 6.62
C ASP A 84 -17.18 6.97 8.14
N LEU A 85 -16.14 6.63 8.91
CA LEU A 85 -16.14 6.76 10.37
C LEU A 85 -15.59 8.13 10.82
N PRO A 86 -16.13 8.72 11.90
CA PRO A 86 -15.77 10.08 12.30
C PRO A 86 -14.31 10.23 12.72
N GLU A 87 -13.73 9.21 13.36
CA GLU A 87 -12.33 9.18 13.81
C GLU A 87 -11.34 9.18 12.64
N ALA A 88 -11.75 8.67 11.48
CA ALA A 88 -10.90 8.48 10.32
C ALA A 88 -10.30 9.79 9.78
N LYS A 89 -11.04 10.90 9.88
CA LYS A 89 -10.58 12.19 9.34
C LYS A 89 -9.38 12.76 10.09
N GLU A 90 -9.36 12.63 11.42
CA GLU A 90 -8.25 13.14 12.22
C GLU A 90 -7.04 12.22 12.12
N ASN A 91 -7.26 10.91 12.21
CA ASN A 91 -6.20 9.92 12.02
C ASN A 91 -5.58 9.98 10.61
N LEU A 92 -6.34 10.35 9.58
CA LEU A 92 -5.80 10.57 8.23
C LEU A 92 -4.79 11.72 8.21
N LYS A 93 -5.06 12.83 8.91
CA LYS A 93 -4.13 13.97 8.98
C LYS A 93 -2.85 13.57 9.69
N GLU A 94 -2.98 12.94 10.85
CA GLU A 94 -1.85 12.43 11.62
C GLU A 94 -1.03 11.43 10.80
N LEU A 95 -1.69 10.50 10.11
CA LEU A 95 -1.04 9.55 9.21
C LEU A 95 -0.22 10.26 8.13
N ALA A 96 -0.79 11.26 7.46
CA ALA A 96 -0.10 12.04 6.43
C ALA A 96 1.09 12.85 6.97
N MET A 97 1.15 13.17 8.26
CA MET A 97 2.31 13.80 8.89
C MET A 97 3.41 12.79 9.27
N HIS A 98 3.04 11.53 9.49
CA HIS A 98 3.96 10.48 9.92
C HIS A 98 4.57 9.68 8.77
N ILE A 99 4.00 9.76 7.56
CA ILE A 99 4.47 9.01 6.39
C ILE A 99 4.81 9.96 5.25
N ASP A 100 5.89 9.65 4.53
CA ASP A 100 6.23 10.29 3.26
C ASP A 100 5.90 9.34 2.09
N LEU A 101 4.63 8.93 2.02
CA LEU A 101 4.15 7.96 1.04
C LEU A 101 2.87 8.44 0.37
N PRO A 102 2.65 8.11 -0.92
CA PRO A 102 1.40 8.39 -1.58
C PRO A 102 0.22 7.75 -0.82
N LEU A 103 -0.87 8.51 -0.64
CA LEU A 103 -1.99 8.14 0.23
C LEU A 103 -3.33 8.36 -0.48
N ALA A 104 -4.20 7.34 -0.49
CA ALA A 104 -5.57 7.46 -0.96
C ALA A 104 -6.59 7.17 0.16
N PRO A 105 -7.43 8.14 0.53
CA PRO A 105 -8.56 7.89 1.43
C PRO A 105 -9.68 7.15 0.68
N VAL A 106 -10.24 6.11 1.29
CA VAL A 106 -11.35 5.31 0.74
C VAL A 106 -12.35 4.91 1.83
N SER A 107 -13.60 4.70 1.41
CA SER A 107 -14.58 3.96 2.22
C SER A 107 -15.08 2.77 1.42
N ALA A 108 -14.56 1.58 1.72
CA ALA A 108 -15.01 0.35 1.10
C ALA A 108 -16.50 0.08 1.38
N LYS A 109 -17.03 0.50 2.54
CA LYS A 109 -18.42 0.30 2.95
C LYS A 109 -19.41 1.14 2.15
N MET A 110 -19.07 2.40 1.90
CA MET A 110 -19.95 3.34 1.18
C MET A 110 -19.85 3.21 -0.34
N GLY A 111 -18.95 2.34 -0.85
CA GLY A 111 -18.63 2.26 -2.28
C GLY A 111 -18.04 3.56 -2.85
N GLY A 112 -17.71 4.52 -1.99
CA GLY A 112 -17.33 5.88 -2.35
C GLY A 112 -15.83 6.06 -2.49
N GLN A 113 -15.44 6.88 -3.46
CA GLN A 113 -14.08 7.39 -3.72
C GLN A 113 -13.04 6.33 -4.13
N LEU A 114 -13.38 5.46 -5.10
CA LEU A 114 -12.37 4.66 -5.79
C LEU A 114 -11.49 5.50 -6.74
N GLY A 115 -11.96 6.68 -7.17
CA GLY A 115 -11.22 7.58 -8.07
C GLY A 115 -9.80 7.91 -7.58
N PRO A 116 -9.63 8.42 -6.34
CA PRO A 116 -8.31 8.63 -5.75
C PRO A 116 -7.43 7.38 -5.73
N LEU A 117 -8.00 6.20 -5.40
CA LEU A 117 -7.26 4.94 -5.41
C LEU A 117 -6.79 4.54 -6.82
N LEU A 118 -7.65 4.70 -7.83
CA LEU A 118 -7.31 4.40 -9.22
C LEU A 118 -6.24 5.36 -9.77
N ALA A 119 -6.33 6.65 -9.43
CA ALA A 119 -5.31 7.63 -9.79
C ALA A 119 -3.96 7.30 -9.13
N LEU A 120 -3.97 6.93 -7.84
CA LEU A 120 -2.80 6.51 -7.09
C LEU A 120 -2.14 5.27 -7.70
N LEU A 121 -2.94 4.25 -8.02
CA LEU A 121 -2.48 3.06 -8.71
C LEU A 121 -1.84 3.40 -10.06
N ARG A 122 -2.45 4.31 -10.82
CA ARG A 122 -1.88 4.74 -12.10
C ARG A 122 -0.53 5.41 -11.93
N LEU A 123 -0.42 6.34 -10.99
CA LEU A 123 0.85 7.00 -10.66
C LEU A 123 1.95 5.99 -10.33
N LEU A 124 1.67 4.97 -9.50
CA LEU A 124 2.64 3.94 -9.15
C LEU A 124 3.13 3.11 -10.35
N ILE A 125 2.24 2.82 -11.30
CA ILE A 125 2.58 2.06 -12.51
C ILE A 125 3.43 2.90 -13.46
N ASP A 126 3.01 4.14 -13.71
CA ASP A 126 3.71 5.04 -14.64
C ASP A 126 5.12 5.35 -14.13
N HIS A 127 5.26 5.61 -12.82
CA HIS A 127 6.57 5.85 -12.21
C HIS A 127 7.51 4.65 -12.33
N LYS A 128 6.99 3.42 -12.26
CA LYS A 128 7.77 2.19 -12.50
C LYS A 128 8.19 2.07 -13.96
N ALA A 129 7.28 2.36 -14.89
CA ALA A 129 7.54 2.28 -16.33
C ALA A 129 8.64 3.26 -16.77
N GLU A 130 8.70 4.44 -16.15
CA GLU A 130 9.70 5.46 -16.44
C GLU A 130 11.06 5.20 -15.77
N HIS A 131 11.09 4.63 -14.57
CA HIS A 131 12.32 4.62 -13.76
C HIS A 131 13.03 3.28 -13.58
N GLY A 132 12.41 2.12 -13.86
CA GLY A 132 13.09 0.80 -13.86
C GLY A 132 13.89 0.41 -12.60
N ILE A 133 13.94 1.22 -11.55
CA ILE A 133 14.84 1.11 -10.38
C ILE A 133 14.10 1.69 -9.15
N SER A 134 14.27 1.00 -8.01
CA SER A 134 13.58 1.15 -6.73
C SER A 134 13.47 2.60 -6.18
N PRO A 135 12.38 2.96 -5.46
CA PRO A 135 12.13 4.30 -4.90
C PRO A 135 13.12 4.75 -3.81
N ALA A 136 14.11 3.93 -3.43
CA ALA A 136 15.04 4.25 -2.35
C ALA A 136 16.13 5.30 -2.70
N ALA A 137 16.05 5.95 -3.86
CA ALA A 137 17.10 6.84 -4.37
C ALA A 137 16.77 8.34 -4.30
N ILE A 138 15.60 8.73 -3.78
CA ILE A 138 15.25 10.16 -3.67
C ILE A 138 15.35 10.58 -2.20
N SER A 139 16.56 10.91 -1.75
CA SER A 139 16.70 11.78 -0.58
C SER A 139 16.65 13.23 -1.05
N PRO A 140 15.92 14.13 -0.37
CA PRO A 140 16.00 15.55 -0.68
C PRO A 140 17.40 16.03 -0.29
N THR A 141 18.19 16.42 -1.30
CA THR A 141 19.43 17.16 -1.07
C THR A 141 19.04 18.48 -0.38
N PRO A 142 19.57 18.79 0.81
CA PRO A 142 19.27 20.06 1.46
C PRO A 142 19.84 21.19 0.60
N LEU A 143 18.95 22.06 0.13
CA LEU A 143 19.33 23.31 -0.52
C LEU A 143 20.16 24.13 0.48
N ARG A 144 21.37 24.49 0.06
CA ARG A 144 22.29 25.40 0.75
C ARG A 144 21.75 26.81 0.83
#